data_AF-A0AAQ0V8X4-F1
#
_entry.id   AF-A0AAQ0V8X4-F1
#
_cell.length_a   1.000
_cell.length_b   1.000
_cell.length_c   1.000
_cell.angle_alpha   90.00
_cell.angle_beta   90.00
_cell.angle_gamma   90.00
#
_symmetry.space_group_name_H-M   'P 1'
#
loop_
_entity.id
_entity.type
_entity.pdbx_description
1 polymer ?
#
loop_
_entity_poly.entity_id
_entity_poly.type
_entity_poly.pdbx_seq_one_letter_code
_entity_poly.pdbx_strand_id
1 'polypeptide(L)'
;MHKNVMASMLGVVLFGALSNISWAAGQDNDLDKNVTKRELYNQLATLAQSLSQKGGVSKEELINYIDNHVKATDKSTREYVDNAISARDILQSVYTDVLAEHIDAQNRSLASQQDAINTVKQDVTVSVGKVNKELDEQKDVLRGEIGQAKADAIAQADNNAKVVRGELKQQGDSLRGEIGSAKRDAYARADSNAKAVRGELKQQGDSLRGEIGSVKKDAYARIDSNTETVRGELSQTSKYLSGKINANQSAVSKNSRRLDLHESWQKMATDRMNGLQKQISNNRKEIRESAAQNAALAGLFQPYSVGKFNATAALGGYSDKQAVAVGIGYRFTDNVAGKMAVAAGGDSVSWNTGISLEF
;
A
#
# COMPACT_ATOMS: atom_id res chain seq x y z
N MET A 1 -37.66 49.49 -33.69
CA MET A 1 -37.33 49.46 -35.14
C MET A 1 -38.66 49.35 -35.87
N HIS A 2 -39.22 50.44 -36.43
CA HIS A 2 -39.03 50.86 -37.85
C HIS A 2 -39.27 49.68 -38.82
N LYS A 3 -40.10 49.74 -39.87
CA LYS A 3 -40.50 50.86 -40.76
C LYS A 3 -41.43 50.28 -41.87
N ASN A 4 -42.39 51.09 -42.35
CA ASN A 4 -42.70 51.40 -43.77
C ASN A 4 -42.99 50.25 -44.77
N VAL A 5 -44.08 50.22 -45.56
CA VAL A 5 -44.56 51.09 -46.69
C VAL A 5 -44.89 50.09 -47.80
N MET A 6 -46.15 50.00 -48.26
CA MET A 6 -46.61 50.50 -49.56
C MET A 6 -45.77 50.11 -50.79
N ALA A 7 -46.50 49.69 -51.83
CA ALA A 7 -46.16 49.63 -53.26
C ALA A 7 -45.44 48.37 -53.81
N SER A 8 -46.15 47.68 -54.71
CA SER A 8 -45.73 47.45 -56.12
C SER A 8 -46.69 46.42 -56.76
N MET A 9 -47.77 46.81 -57.45
CA MET A 9 -47.84 47.27 -58.85
C MET A 9 -47.51 46.23 -59.93
N LEU A 10 -48.48 46.10 -60.85
CA LEU A 10 -48.39 45.98 -62.32
C LEU A 10 -48.38 44.60 -63.01
N GLY A 11 -49.35 44.48 -63.95
CA GLY A 11 -49.46 43.50 -65.05
C GLY A 11 -50.91 43.35 -65.55
N VAL A 12 -51.63 44.39 -66.05
CA VAL A 12 -51.80 44.82 -67.48
C VAL A 12 -52.40 43.68 -68.36
N VAL A 13 -53.54 43.78 -69.09
CA VAL A 13 -53.88 44.46 -70.39
C VAL A 13 -55.39 44.19 -70.64
N LEU A 14 -56.29 45.18 -70.87
CA LEU A 14 -56.75 45.78 -72.16
C LEU A 14 -57.40 44.81 -73.21
N PHE A 15 -58.42 45.32 -73.93
CA PHE A 15 -59.24 44.72 -75.05
C PHE A 15 -60.37 43.75 -74.64
N GLY A 16 -61.64 43.84 -75.07
CA GLY A 16 -62.43 44.69 -75.98
C GLY A 16 -63.93 44.29 -75.74
N ALA A 17 -64.98 44.99 -76.15
CA ALA A 17 -65.16 45.91 -77.25
C ALA A 17 -66.37 46.83 -76.99
N LEU A 18 -66.23 48.09 -77.42
CA LEU A 18 -67.31 48.92 -77.96
C LEU A 18 -67.79 48.30 -79.29
N SER A 19 -69.10 48.27 -79.51
CA SER A 19 -69.77 48.31 -80.84
C SER A 19 -71.25 47.98 -80.61
N ASN A 20 -72.23 48.88 -80.73
CA ASN A 20 -72.92 49.32 -81.96
C ASN A 20 -74.35 49.70 -81.45
N ILE A 21 -75.08 50.77 -81.78
CA ILE A 21 -75.34 51.59 -82.99
C ILE A 21 -76.00 52.87 -82.43
N SER A 22 -75.44 54.08 -82.58
CA SER A 22 -75.53 54.99 -83.73
C SER A 22 -76.92 55.59 -83.98
N TRP A 23 -76.99 56.91 -83.81
CA TRP A 23 -78.00 57.85 -84.27
C TRP A 23 -78.34 57.75 -85.78
N ALA A 24 -79.59 58.03 -86.13
CA ALA A 24 -80.04 58.70 -87.37
C ALA A 24 -81.47 59.22 -87.10
N ALA A 25 -81.82 60.51 -87.09
CA ALA A 25 -81.68 61.57 -88.08
C ALA A 25 -82.46 61.29 -89.39
N GLY A 26 -83.42 62.17 -89.69
CA GLY A 26 -84.22 62.23 -90.92
C GLY A 26 -85.72 62.17 -90.61
N GLN A 27 -86.62 63.02 -91.08
CA GLN A 27 -86.65 64.11 -92.07
C GLN A 27 -87.81 65.01 -91.59
N ASP A 28 -87.68 66.33 -91.49
CA ASP A 28 -87.74 67.27 -92.61
C ASP A 28 -89.02 67.09 -93.46
N ASN A 29 -90.09 67.85 -93.17
CA ASN A 29 -90.44 69.00 -94.02
C ASN A 29 -91.83 69.57 -93.72
N ASP A 30 -91.85 70.90 -93.70
CA ASP A 30 -92.94 71.76 -94.14
C ASP A 30 -94.32 71.55 -93.54
N LEU A 31 -94.53 72.27 -92.45
CA LEU A 31 -95.88 72.72 -92.14
C LEU A 31 -95.90 74.19 -91.65
N ASP A 32 -94.79 74.93 -91.78
CA ASP A 32 -94.70 76.37 -91.45
C ASP A 32 -94.94 77.27 -92.65
N LYS A 33 -95.98 76.96 -93.46
CA LYS A 33 -96.60 78.00 -94.29
C LYS A 33 -97.61 78.77 -93.45
N ASN A 34 -97.10 79.49 -92.46
CA ASN A 34 -97.75 80.68 -91.93
C ASN A 34 -98.06 81.59 -93.12
N VAL A 35 -99.35 81.86 -93.38
CA VAL A 35 -99.80 82.83 -94.38
C VAL A 35 -99.17 84.17 -94.01
N THR A 36 -98.06 84.52 -94.67
CA THR A 36 -97.31 85.72 -94.29
C THR A 36 -98.20 86.95 -94.46
N LYS A 37 -97.95 88.00 -93.67
CA LYS A 37 -98.68 89.28 -93.75
C LYS A 37 -98.76 89.81 -95.20
N ARG A 38 -97.80 89.43 -96.05
CA ARG A 38 -97.72 89.74 -97.48
C ARG A 38 -98.76 89.01 -98.34
N GLU A 39 -99.04 87.73 -98.08
CA GLU A 39 -100.11 86.97 -98.74
C GLU A 39 -101.49 87.54 -98.37
N LEU A 40 -101.69 87.85 -97.08
CA LEU A 40 -102.93 88.48 -96.59
C LEU A 40 -103.14 89.87 -97.21
N TYR A 41 -102.10 90.69 -97.34
CA TYR A 41 -102.20 92.01 -97.99
C TYR A 41 -102.48 91.92 -99.49
N ASN A 42 -101.86 90.98 -100.22
CA ASN A 42 -102.13 90.77 -101.64
C ASN A 42 -103.56 90.30 -101.87
N GLN A 43 -104.08 89.42 -101.02
CA GLN A 43 -105.47 88.98 -101.11
C GLN A 43 -106.46 90.08 -100.72
N LEU A 44 -106.14 90.91 -99.72
CA LEU A 44 -106.94 92.10 -99.39
C LEU A 44 -106.94 93.14 -100.52
N ALA A 45 -105.82 93.32 -101.22
CA ALA A 45 -105.72 94.18 -102.39
C ALA A 45 -106.51 93.65 -103.59
N THR A 46 -106.55 92.33 -103.79
CA THR A 46 -107.39 91.67 -104.80
C THR A 46 -108.88 91.83 -104.46
N LEU A 47 -109.21 91.74 -103.17
CA LEU A 47 -110.55 92.02 -102.63
C LEU A 47 -110.96 93.49 -102.87
N ALA A 48 -110.05 94.44 -102.63
CA ALA A 48 -110.26 95.87 -102.88
C ALA A 48 -110.39 96.20 -104.38
N GLN A 49 -109.65 95.51 -105.26
CA GLN A 49 -109.83 95.61 -106.72
C GLN A 49 -111.18 95.05 -107.17
N SER A 50 -111.65 93.95 -106.57
CA SER A 50 -112.98 93.40 -106.86
C SER A 50 -114.13 94.34 -106.42
N LEU A 51 -113.92 95.14 -105.37
CA LEU A 51 -114.86 96.14 -104.84
C LEU A 51 -115.02 97.39 -105.75
N SER A 52 -114.05 97.71 -106.62
CA SER A 52 -114.08 98.90 -107.48
C SER A 52 -114.68 98.67 -108.87
N GLN A 53 -114.75 97.44 -109.38
CA GLN A 53 -115.23 97.14 -110.75
C GLN A 53 -116.66 96.57 -110.82
N LYS A 54 -117.25 96.17 -109.69
CA LYS A 54 -118.66 95.81 -109.61
C LYS A 54 -119.33 96.70 -108.59
N GLY A 55 -120.26 97.54 -109.05
CA GLY A 55 -121.20 98.20 -108.16
C GLY A 55 -121.94 97.16 -107.33
N GLY A 56 -121.63 97.12 -106.03
CA GLY A 56 -122.29 96.30 -105.02
C GLY A 56 -121.71 94.89 -104.85
N VAL A 57 -120.79 94.71 -103.90
CA VAL A 57 -120.52 93.41 -103.26
C VAL A 57 -121.09 93.47 -101.84
N SER A 58 -121.89 92.47 -101.43
CA SER A 58 -122.59 92.45 -100.14
C SER A 58 -121.71 91.91 -99.01
N LYS A 59 -122.05 92.28 -97.77
CA LYS A 59 -121.35 91.92 -96.53
C LYS A 59 -121.25 90.40 -96.30
N GLU A 60 -122.19 89.61 -96.83
CA GLU A 60 -122.20 88.14 -96.69
C GLU A 60 -121.02 87.43 -97.37
N GLU A 61 -120.60 87.83 -98.57
CA GLU A 61 -119.53 87.12 -99.30
C GLU A 61 -118.16 87.28 -98.62
N LEU A 62 -117.93 88.45 -98.03
CA LEU A 62 -116.71 88.77 -97.27
C LEU A 62 -116.63 87.97 -95.96
N ILE A 63 -117.76 87.79 -95.30
CA ILE A 63 -117.88 86.95 -94.09
C ILE A 63 -117.63 85.48 -94.45
N ASN A 64 -118.18 84.98 -95.57
CA ASN A 64 -117.96 83.59 -96.00
C ASN A 64 -116.50 83.29 -96.36
N TYR A 65 -115.78 84.23 -97.00
CA TYR A 65 -114.37 84.02 -97.32
C TYR A 65 -113.51 83.95 -96.04
N ILE A 66 -113.72 84.87 -95.09
CA ILE A 66 -113.02 84.89 -93.80
C ILE A 66 -113.36 83.65 -92.97
N ASP A 67 -114.65 83.29 -92.88
CA ASP A 67 -115.11 82.13 -92.10
C ASP A 67 -114.54 80.82 -92.66
N ASN A 68 -114.50 80.65 -93.99
CA ASN A 68 -113.88 79.48 -94.61
C ASN A 68 -112.36 79.42 -94.37
N HIS A 69 -111.65 80.55 -94.43
CA HIS A 69 -110.22 80.58 -94.16
C HIS A 69 -109.90 80.36 -92.68
N VAL A 70 -110.68 80.93 -91.76
CA VAL A 70 -110.55 80.70 -90.32
C VAL A 70 -110.84 79.23 -90.00
N LYS A 71 -111.89 78.63 -90.58
CA LYS A 71 -112.19 77.20 -90.44
C LYS A 71 -111.09 76.31 -91.01
N ALA A 72 -110.52 76.65 -92.17
CA ALA A 72 -109.41 75.90 -92.76
C ALA A 72 -108.15 75.99 -91.89
N THR A 73 -107.88 77.17 -91.31
CA THR A 73 -106.74 77.39 -90.41
C THR A 73 -106.93 76.68 -89.07
N ASP A 74 -108.13 76.74 -88.48
CA ASP A 74 -108.52 76.01 -87.26
C ASP A 74 -108.42 74.50 -87.46
N LYS A 75 -108.87 74.00 -88.62
CA LYS A 75 -108.74 72.57 -88.99
C LYS A 75 -107.27 72.15 -89.12
N SER A 76 -106.45 72.92 -89.83
CA SER A 76 -105.02 72.62 -89.99
C SER A 76 -104.28 72.70 -88.64
N THR A 77 -104.61 73.66 -87.79
CA THR A 77 -104.03 73.81 -86.45
C THR A 77 -104.45 72.65 -85.55
N ARG A 78 -105.71 72.20 -85.61
CA ARG A 78 -106.18 71.01 -84.88
C ARG A 78 -105.49 69.73 -85.37
N GLU A 79 -105.42 69.50 -86.69
CA GLU A 79 -104.71 68.34 -87.25
C GLU A 79 -103.24 68.29 -86.79
N TYR A 80 -102.60 69.44 -86.70
CA TYR A 80 -101.25 69.55 -86.16
C TYR A 80 -101.13 69.22 -84.68
N VAL A 81 -102.04 69.77 -83.87
CA VAL A 81 -102.08 69.51 -82.43
C VAL A 81 -102.40 68.04 -82.18
N ASP A 82 -103.32 67.45 -82.93
CA ASP A 82 -103.69 66.03 -82.86
C ASP A 82 -102.52 65.13 -83.29
N ASN A 83 -101.78 65.49 -84.34
CA ASN A 83 -100.57 64.79 -84.76
C ASN A 83 -99.43 64.93 -83.73
N ALA A 84 -99.27 66.09 -83.11
CA ALA A 84 -98.27 66.32 -82.07
C ALA A 84 -98.60 65.56 -80.78
N ILE A 85 -99.89 65.50 -80.40
CA ILE A 85 -100.39 64.68 -79.29
C ILE A 85 -100.17 63.20 -79.62
N SER A 86 -100.52 62.75 -80.82
CA SER A 86 -100.31 61.36 -81.25
C SER A 86 -98.82 60.98 -81.27
N ALA A 87 -97.95 61.86 -81.77
CA ALA A 87 -96.51 61.65 -81.76
C ALA A 87 -95.94 61.61 -80.33
N ARG A 88 -96.44 62.46 -79.43
CA ARG A 88 -96.11 62.41 -78.01
C ARG A 88 -96.56 61.11 -77.36
N ASP A 89 -97.78 60.66 -77.63
CA ASP A 89 -98.34 59.42 -77.09
C ASP A 89 -97.56 58.19 -77.60
N ILE A 90 -97.18 58.18 -78.88
CA ILE A 90 -96.30 57.15 -79.46
C ILE A 90 -94.93 57.18 -78.78
N LEU A 91 -94.28 58.34 -78.69
CA LEU A 91 -92.98 58.46 -78.02
C LEU A 91 -93.04 58.04 -76.55
N GLN A 92 -94.13 58.36 -75.86
CA GLN A 92 -94.33 58.01 -74.47
C GLN A 92 -94.57 56.50 -74.32
N SER A 93 -95.33 55.88 -75.22
CA SER A 93 -95.52 54.42 -75.28
C SER A 93 -94.22 53.67 -75.57
N VAL A 94 -93.45 54.12 -76.56
CA VAL A 94 -92.14 53.55 -76.92
C VAL A 94 -91.16 53.68 -75.75
N TYR A 95 -91.13 54.84 -75.08
CA TYR A 95 -90.30 55.04 -73.90
C TYR A 95 -90.69 54.10 -72.76
N THR A 96 -92.00 53.93 -72.49
CA THR A 96 -92.47 53.00 -71.44
C THR A 96 -92.17 51.55 -71.78
N ASP A 97 -92.32 51.13 -73.04
CA ASP A 97 -92.08 49.76 -73.47
C ASP A 97 -90.58 49.41 -73.43
N VAL A 98 -89.72 50.32 -73.91
CA VAL A 98 -88.25 50.13 -73.84
C VAL A 98 -87.77 50.11 -72.39
N LEU A 99 -88.33 50.98 -71.53
CA LEU A 99 -87.98 50.98 -70.11
C LEU A 99 -88.44 49.69 -69.42
N ALA A 100 -89.64 49.20 -69.73
CA ALA A 100 -90.16 47.93 -69.21
C ALA A 100 -89.30 46.74 -69.66
N GLU A 101 -88.94 46.67 -70.94
CA GLU A 101 -88.07 45.62 -71.47
C GLU A 101 -86.67 45.65 -70.85
N HIS A 102 -86.11 46.86 -70.63
CA HIS A 102 -84.84 47.02 -69.94
C HIS A 102 -84.90 46.52 -68.49
N ILE A 103 -85.95 46.87 -67.74
CA ILE A 103 -86.18 46.39 -66.38
C ILE A 103 -86.35 44.87 -66.36
N ASP A 104 -87.11 44.30 -67.30
CA ASP A 104 -87.31 42.84 -67.40
C ASP A 104 -86.02 42.11 -67.77
N ALA A 105 -85.18 42.67 -68.63
CA ALA A 105 -83.85 42.14 -68.93
C ALA A 105 -82.94 42.17 -67.69
N GLN A 106 -82.94 43.28 -66.95
CA GLN A 106 -82.18 43.41 -65.69
C GLN A 106 -82.68 42.40 -64.64
N ASN A 107 -83.99 42.25 -64.47
CA ASN A 107 -84.60 41.30 -63.54
C ASN A 107 -84.25 39.84 -63.90
N ARG A 108 -84.29 39.48 -65.19
CA ARG A 108 -83.84 38.16 -65.68
C ARG A 108 -82.36 37.93 -65.39
N SER A 109 -81.51 38.93 -65.59
CA SER A 109 -80.07 38.86 -65.28
C SER A 109 -79.82 38.69 -63.77
N LEU A 110 -80.54 39.43 -62.92
CA LEU A 110 -80.44 39.31 -61.46
C LEU A 110 -80.88 37.93 -60.97
N ALA A 111 -81.96 37.39 -61.53
CA ALA A 111 -82.41 36.02 -61.24
C ALA A 111 -81.34 34.98 -61.60
N SER A 112 -80.74 35.08 -62.79
CA SER A 112 -79.64 34.21 -63.21
C SER A 112 -78.41 34.31 -62.29
N GLN A 113 -78.05 35.53 -61.87
CA GLN A 113 -76.96 35.73 -60.90
C GLN A 113 -77.27 35.10 -59.53
N GLN A 114 -78.51 35.24 -59.08
CA GLN A 114 -78.97 34.64 -57.83
C GLN A 114 -78.87 33.10 -57.88
N ASP A 115 -79.24 32.49 -59.00
CA ASP A 115 -79.13 31.04 -59.21
C ASP A 115 -77.66 30.58 -59.24
N ALA A 116 -76.77 31.34 -59.89
CA ALA A 116 -75.34 31.06 -59.89
C ALA A 116 -74.75 31.16 -58.46
N ILE A 117 -75.13 32.18 -57.68
CA ILE A 117 -74.71 32.33 -56.28
C ILE A 117 -75.21 31.16 -55.44
N ASN A 118 -76.46 30.73 -55.62
CA ASN A 118 -77.03 29.59 -54.89
C ASN A 118 -76.29 28.29 -55.23
N THR A 119 -75.94 28.09 -56.49
CA THR A 119 -75.14 26.95 -56.95
C THR A 119 -73.76 26.94 -56.30
N VAL A 120 -73.04 28.08 -56.34
CA VAL A 120 -71.73 28.23 -55.70
C VAL A 120 -71.80 27.99 -54.19
N LYS A 121 -72.84 28.50 -53.50
CA LYS A 121 -73.04 28.24 -52.06
C LYS A 121 -73.20 26.75 -51.76
N GLN A 122 -73.93 26.04 -52.61
CA GLN A 122 -74.13 24.60 -52.47
C GLN A 122 -72.83 23.84 -52.72
N ASP A 123 -72.08 24.18 -53.77
CA ASP A 123 -70.78 23.56 -54.07
C ASP A 123 -69.75 23.79 -52.97
N VAL A 124 -69.70 25.00 -52.39
CA VAL A 124 -68.84 25.31 -51.25
C VAL A 124 -69.24 24.48 -50.04
N THR A 125 -70.54 24.35 -49.76
CA THR A 125 -71.04 23.53 -48.63
C THR A 125 -70.66 22.07 -48.79
N VAL A 126 -70.84 21.50 -49.99
CA VAL A 126 -70.44 20.12 -50.31
C VAL A 126 -68.92 19.95 -50.20
N SER A 127 -68.14 20.90 -50.72
CA SER A 127 -66.68 20.84 -50.70
C SER A 127 -66.12 20.92 -49.27
N VAL A 128 -66.64 21.83 -48.44
CA VAL A 128 -66.29 21.92 -47.01
C VAL A 128 -66.68 20.64 -46.28
N GLY A 129 -67.85 20.06 -46.58
CA GLY A 129 -68.27 18.78 -46.02
C GLY A 129 -67.31 17.63 -46.36
N LYS A 130 -66.84 17.55 -47.62
CA LYS A 130 -65.85 16.56 -48.05
C LYS A 130 -64.51 16.74 -47.33
N VAL A 131 -63.98 17.96 -47.28
CA VAL A 131 -62.72 18.28 -46.59
C VAL A 131 -62.79 17.94 -45.10
N ASN A 132 -63.89 18.26 -44.43
CA ASN A 132 -64.06 17.91 -43.01
C ASN A 132 -64.07 16.38 -42.81
N LYS A 133 -64.71 15.64 -43.71
CA LYS A 133 -64.72 14.17 -43.65
C LYS A 133 -63.32 13.58 -43.86
N GLU A 134 -62.57 14.05 -44.86
CA GLU A 134 -61.19 13.64 -45.11
C GLU A 134 -60.28 13.97 -43.92
N LEU A 135 -60.47 15.13 -43.29
CA LEU A 135 -59.72 15.53 -42.11
C LEU A 135 -59.99 14.60 -40.92
N ASP A 136 -61.24 14.19 -40.72
CA ASP A 136 -61.59 13.25 -39.65
C ASP A 136 -61.05 11.84 -39.92
N GLU A 137 -61.12 11.36 -41.17
CA GLU A 137 -60.48 10.11 -41.59
C GLU A 137 -58.96 10.13 -41.36
N GLN A 138 -58.28 11.23 -41.70
CA GLN A 138 -56.84 11.40 -41.44
C GLN A 138 -56.51 11.42 -39.94
N LYS A 139 -57.33 12.04 -39.09
CA LYS A 139 -57.14 12.02 -37.62
C LYS A 139 -57.23 10.60 -37.08
N ASP A 140 -58.17 9.80 -37.58
CA ASP A 140 -58.36 8.42 -37.14
C ASP A 140 -57.19 7.54 -37.58
N VAL A 141 -56.69 7.70 -38.82
CA VAL A 141 -55.47 7.03 -39.30
C VAL A 141 -54.27 7.40 -38.41
N LEU A 142 -54.03 8.69 -38.18
CA LEU A 142 -52.92 9.15 -37.33
C LEU A 142 -53.02 8.63 -35.90
N ARG A 143 -54.22 8.56 -35.33
CA ARG A 143 -54.42 7.94 -34.00
C ARG A 143 -54.07 6.46 -34.01
N GLY A 144 -54.42 5.73 -35.07
CA GLY A 144 -54.04 4.34 -35.27
C GLY A 144 -52.53 4.14 -35.35
N GLU A 145 -51.85 4.92 -36.19
CA GLU A 145 -50.40 4.88 -36.37
C GLU A 145 -49.64 5.21 -35.09
N ILE A 146 -50.05 6.25 -34.36
CA ILE A 146 -49.48 6.61 -33.05
C ILE A 146 -49.70 5.49 -32.03
N GLY A 147 -50.89 4.88 -32.02
CA GLY A 147 -51.20 3.74 -31.17
C GLY A 147 -50.29 2.54 -31.43
N GLN A 148 -50.08 2.21 -32.71
CA GLN A 148 -49.20 1.12 -33.13
C GLN A 148 -47.73 1.40 -32.79
N ALA A 149 -47.23 2.59 -33.12
CA ALA A 149 -45.86 2.99 -32.81
C ALA A 149 -45.57 2.93 -31.30
N LYS A 150 -46.55 3.32 -30.46
CA LYS A 150 -46.44 3.20 -29.01
C LYS A 150 -46.39 1.73 -28.57
N ALA A 151 -47.23 0.87 -29.14
CA ALA A 151 -47.24 -0.56 -28.82
C ALA A 151 -45.91 -1.22 -29.20
N ASP A 152 -45.38 -0.92 -30.38
CA ASP A 152 -44.10 -1.45 -30.87
C ASP A 152 -42.93 -1.00 -30.01
N ALA A 153 -42.91 0.29 -29.60
CA ALA A 153 -41.88 0.82 -28.71
C ALA A 153 -41.90 0.14 -27.32
N ILE A 154 -43.09 -0.13 -26.77
CA ILE A 154 -43.25 -0.87 -25.50
C ILE A 154 -42.75 -2.31 -25.67
N ALA A 155 -43.14 -2.99 -26.74
CA ALA A 155 -42.70 -4.36 -27.01
C ALA A 155 -41.17 -4.45 -27.18
N GLN A 156 -40.57 -3.48 -27.86
CA GLN A 156 -39.12 -3.39 -28.02
C GLN A 156 -38.42 -3.15 -26.68
N ALA A 157 -38.93 -2.25 -25.84
CA ALA A 157 -38.40 -2.00 -24.50
C ALA A 157 -38.47 -3.25 -23.60
N ASP A 158 -39.58 -3.99 -23.64
CA ASP A 158 -39.75 -5.25 -22.90
C ASP A 158 -38.77 -6.34 -23.37
N ASN A 159 -38.56 -6.45 -24.69
CA ASN A 159 -37.60 -7.40 -25.24
C ASN A 159 -36.17 -7.05 -24.83
N ASN A 160 -35.78 -5.77 -24.92
CA ASN A 160 -34.47 -5.30 -24.46
C ASN A 160 -34.28 -5.57 -22.96
N ALA A 161 -35.30 -5.31 -22.13
CA ALA A 161 -35.24 -5.60 -20.70
C ALA A 161 -35.08 -7.10 -20.40
N LYS A 162 -35.74 -7.98 -21.18
CA LYS A 162 -35.56 -9.44 -21.06
C LYS A 162 -34.15 -9.88 -21.42
N VAL A 163 -33.59 -9.36 -22.52
CA VAL A 163 -32.21 -9.66 -22.96
C VAL A 163 -31.22 -9.25 -21.87
N VAL A 164 -31.29 -8.01 -21.40
CA VAL A 164 -30.38 -7.49 -20.36
C VAL A 164 -30.49 -8.32 -19.06
N ARG A 165 -31.70 -8.69 -18.62
CA ARG A 165 -31.85 -9.57 -17.45
C ARG A 165 -31.24 -10.96 -17.68
N GLY A 166 -31.34 -11.50 -18.89
CA GLY A 166 -30.73 -12.77 -19.27
C GLY A 166 -29.21 -12.71 -19.21
N GLU A 167 -28.61 -11.68 -19.80
CA GLU A 167 -27.15 -11.44 -19.80
C GLU A 167 -26.61 -11.25 -18.37
N LEU A 168 -27.28 -10.42 -17.55
CA LEU A 168 -26.89 -10.21 -16.16
C LEU A 168 -26.96 -11.49 -15.33
N LYS A 169 -27.96 -12.34 -15.59
CA LYS A 169 -28.07 -13.65 -14.92
C LYS A 169 -26.90 -14.55 -15.32
N GLN A 170 -26.58 -14.65 -16.62
CA GLN A 170 -25.45 -15.45 -17.10
C GLN A 170 -24.12 -14.98 -16.52
N GLN A 171 -23.88 -13.66 -16.48
CA GLN A 171 -22.69 -13.08 -15.86
C GLN A 171 -22.63 -13.40 -14.36
N GLY A 172 -23.75 -13.28 -13.65
CA GLY A 172 -23.85 -13.62 -12.23
C GLY A 172 -23.55 -15.09 -11.95
N ASP A 173 -24.03 -16.00 -12.80
CA ASP A 173 -23.76 -17.44 -12.69
C ASP A 173 -22.28 -17.76 -13.00
N SER A 174 -21.68 -17.12 -14.01
CA SER A 174 -20.23 -17.25 -14.31
C SER A 174 -19.37 -16.80 -13.15
N LEU A 175 -19.61 -15.59 -12.63
CA LEU A 175 -18.88 -15.03 -11.49
C LEU A 175 -19.00 -15.93 -10.25
N ARG A 176 -20.19 -16.49 -9.99
CA ARG A 176 -20.38 -17.45 -8.89
C ARG A 176 -19.53 -18.71 -9.06
N GLY A 177 -19.43 -19.21 -10.29
CA GLY A 177 -18.57 -20.35 -10.64
C GLY A 177 -17.08 -20.06 -10.46
N GLU A 178 -16.62 -18.90 -10.93
CA GLU A 178 -15.24 -18.42 -10.79
C GLU A 178 -14.84 -18.24 -9.32
N ILE A 179 -15.68 -17.54 -8.53
CA ILE A 179 -15.47 -17.35 -7.09
C ILE A 179 -15.42 -18.71 -6.37
N GLY A 180 -16.32 -19.62 -6.72
CA GLY A 180 -16.34 -20.98 -6.16
C GLY A 180 -15.05 -21.75 -6.44
N SER A 181 -14.51 -21.62 -7.65
CA SER A 181 -13.26 -22.27 -8.07
C SER A 181 -12.05 -21.65 -7.38
N ALA A 182 -11.94 -20.31 -7.39
CA ALA A 182 -10.88 -19.59 -6.68
C ALA A 182 -10.85 -19.92 -5.19
N LYS A 183 -12.02 -20.04 -4.55
CA LYS A 183 -12.14 -20.45 -3.14
C LYS A 183 -11.60 -21.86 -2.91
N ARG A 184 -11.94 -22.84 -3.77
CA ARG A 184 -11.41 -24.22 -3.68
C ARG A 184 -9.90 -24.25 -3.86
N ASP A 185 -9.38 -23.53 -4.85
CA ASP A 185 -7.94 -23.47 -5.13
C ASP A 185 -7.17 -22.84 -3.96
N ALA A 186 -7.70 -21.78 -3.36
CA ALA A 186 -7.11 -21.15 -2.18
C ALA A 186 -7.03 -22.13 -1.00
N TYR A 187 -8.09 -22.90 -0.72
CA TYR A 187 -8.05 -23.92 0.32
C TYR A 187 -7.08 -25.05 0.00
N ALA A 188 -7.04 -25.53 -1.24
CA ALA A 188 -6.11 -26.58 -1.66
C ALA A 188 -4.64 -26.16 -1.52
N ARG A 189 -4.33 -24.90 -1.88
CA ARG A 189 -3.00 -24.30 -1.68
C ARG A 189 -2.66 -24.17 -0.20
N ALA A 190 -3.60 -23.69 0.62
CA ALA A 190 -3.39 -23.57 2.06
C ALA A 190 -3.13 -24.93 2.73
N ASP A 191 -3.89 -25.97 2.37
CA ASP A 191 -3.68 -27.34 2.87
C ASP A 191 -2.34 -27.91 2.41
N SER A 192 -1.97 -27.72 1.14
CA SER A 192 -0.67 -28.15 0.60
C SER A 192 0.49 -27.48 1.32
N ASN A 193 0.42 -26.16 1.54
CA ASN A 193 1.44 -25.41 2.27
C ASN A 193 1.53 -25.88 3.73
N ALA A 194 0.39 -26.11 4.40
CA ALA A 194 0.37 -26.62 5.77
C ALA A 194 1.01 -28.02 5.87
N LYS A 195 0.78 -28.90 4.89
CA LYS A 195 1.42 -30.22 4.81
C LYS A 195 2.93 -30.10 4.57
N ALA A 196 3.36 -29.21 3.67
CA ALA A 196 4.78 -28.98 3.39
C ALA A 196 5.51 -28.51 4.66
N VAL A 197 4.99 -27.48 5.34
CA VAL A 197 5.57 -26.94 6.59
C VAL A 197 5.63 -28.00 7.69
N ARG A 198 4.58 -28.82 7.85
CA ARG A 198 4.61 -29.94 8.81
C ARG A 198 5.68 -30.98 8.45
N GLY A 199 5.89 -31.25 7.17
CA GLY A 199 6.93 -32.15 6.67
C GLY A 199 8.33 -31.62 6.99
N GLU A 200 8.59 -30.35 6.71
CA GLU A 200 9.87 -29.68 7.00
C GLU A 200 10.17 -29.67 8.51
N LEU A 201 9.20 -29.28 9.35
CA LEU A 201 9.36 -29.29 10.80
C LEU A 201 9.66 -30.69 11.35
N LYS A 202 9.02 -31.73 10.78
CA LYS A 202 9.31 -33.11 11.17
C LYS A 202 10.73 -33.51 10.81
N GLN A 203 11.19 -33.22 9.59
CA GLN A 203 12.56 -33.51 9.15
C GLN A 203 13.60 -32.79 10.01
N GLN A 204 13.37 -31.51 10.32
CA GLN A 204 14.24 -30.75 11.22
C GLN A 204 14.25 -31.35 12.63
N GLY A 205 13.09 -31.74 13.16
CA GLY A 205 12.98 -32.40 14.46
C GLY A 205 13.72 -33.73 14.53
N ASP A 206 13.66 -34.53 13.45
CA ASP A 206 14.37 -35.80 13.36
C ASP A 206 15.90 -35.58 13.24
N SER A 207 16.35 -34.58 12.47
CA SER A 207 17.77 -34.19 12.38
C SER A 207 18.33 -33.76 13.74
N LEU A 208 17.64 -32.84 14.41
CA LEU A 208 18.04 -32.36 15.74
C LEU A 208 18.10 -33.50 16.76
N ARG A 209 17.17 -34.45 16.71
CA ARG A 209 17.20 -35.64 17.59
C ARG A 209 18.44 -36.50 17.33
N GLY A 210 18.83 -36.67 16.06
CA GLY A 210 20.05 -37.38 15.68
C GLY A 210 21.32 -36.68 16.16
N GLU A 211 21.40 -35.36 15.98
CA GLU A 211 22.52 -34.53 16.46
C GLU A 211 22.66 -34.60 17.98
N ILE A 212 21.56 -34.39 18.72
CA ILE A 212 21.55 -34.48 20.19
C ILE A 212 21.98 -35.88 20.65
N GLY A 213 21.51 -36.93 19.98
CA GLY A 213 21.92 -38.31 20.26
C GLY A 213 23.42 -38.54 20.08
N SER A 214 24.00 -37.97 19.02
CA SER A 214 25.43 -38.07 18.71
C SER A 214 26.27 -37.28 19.71
N VAL A 215 25.90 -36.04 19.99
CA VAL A 215 26.58 -35.19 21.02
C VAL A 215 26.54 -35.87 22.38
N LYS A 216 25.42 -36.47 22.77
CA LYS A 216 25.29 -37.20 24.04
C LYS A 216 26.25 -38.40 24.08
N LYS A 217 26.34 -39.18 22.99
CA LYS A 217 27.25 -40.33 22.89
C LYS A 217 28.71 -39.88 23.01
N ASP A 218 29.09 -38.83 22.28
CA ASP A 218 30.45 -38.29 22.29
C ASP A 218 30.83 -37.73 23.67
N ALA A 219 29.89 -37.05 24.34
CA ALA A 219 30.10 -36.55 25.70
C ALA A 219 30.37 -37.70 26.68
N TYR A 220 29.61 -38.79 26.63
CA TYR A 220 29.89 -39.97 27.46
C TYR A 220 31.24 -40.61 27.13
N ALA A 221 31.56 -40.80 25.85
CA ALA A 221 32.84 -41.37 25.46
C ALA A 221 34.04 -40.54 25.96
N ARG A 222 33.93 -39.20 25.92
CA ARG A 222 34.96 -38.30 26.47
C ARG A 222 35.05 -38.39 28.00
N ILE A 223 33.92 -38.48 28.70
CA ILE A 223 33.90 -38.65 30.16
C ILE A 223 34.55 -39.98 30.55
N ASP A 224 34.22 -41.07 29.85
CA ASP A 224 34.79 -42.40 30.09
C ASP A 224 36.31 -42.39 29.87
N SER A 225 36.77 -41.84 28.73
CA SER A 225 38.18 -41.72 28.41
C SER A 225 38.96 -40.87 29.43
N ASN A 226 38.38 -39.73 29.85
CA ASN A 226 38.97 -38.89 30.90
C ASN A 226 39.04 -39.64 32.24
N THR A 227 38.00 -40.39 32.58
CA THR A 227 37.94 -41.18 33.81
C THR A 227 39.02 -42.27 33.81
N GLU A 228 39.23 -42.97 32.69
CA GLU A 228 40.30 -43.94 32.53
C GLU A 228 41.69 -43.30 32.66
N THR A 229 41.90 -42.15 32.03
CA THR A 229 43.16 -41.39 32.11
C THR A 229 43.49 -41.02 33.55
N VAL A 230 42.54 -40.40 34.26
CA VAL A 230 42.71 -40.01 35.68
C VAL A 230 42.96 -41.22 36.58
N ARG A 231 42.25 -42.34 36.37
CA ARG A 231 42.52 -43.59 37.11
C ARG A 231 43.93 -44.10 36.85
N GLY A 232 44.41 -44.04 35.61
CA GLY A 232 45.77 -44.41 35.23
C GLY A 232 46.83 -43.57 35.93
N GLU A 233 46.70 -42.25 35.88
CA GLU A 233 47.60 -41.30 36.54
C GLU A 233 47.64 -41.49 38.06
N LEU A 234 46.47 -41.69 38.68
CA LEU A 234 46.37 -41.94 40.11
C LEU A 234 47.05 -43.26 40.51
N SER A 235 46.89 -44.31 39.70
CA SER A 235 47.56 -45.60 39.93
C SER A 235 49.08 -45.48 39.83
N GLN A 236 49.59 -44.77 38.83
CA GLN A 236 51.02 -44.53 38.67
C GLN A 236 51.59 -43.71 39.84
N THR A 237 50.89 -42.64 40.22
CA THR A 237 51.27 -41.80 41.37
C THR A 237 51.29 -42.60 42.66
N SER A 238 50.27 -43.43 42.90
CA SER A 238 50.22 -44.32 44.06
C SER A 238 51.42 -45.27 44.10
N LYS A 239 51.75 -45.95 42.99
CA LYS A 239 52.93 -46.83 42.91
C LYS A 239 54.23 -46.08 43.19
N TYR A 240 54.40 -44.89 42.60
CA TYR A 240 55.58 -44.06 42.83
C TYR A 240 55.73 -43.67 44.30
N LEU A 241 54.66 -43.19 44.93
CA LEU A 241 54.65 -42.82 46.35
C LEU A 241 54.92 -44.02 47.26
N SER A 242 54.29 -45.18 47.00
CA SER A 242 54.56 -46.42 47.74
C SER A 242 56.05 -46.81 47.65
N GLY A 243 56.67 -46.69 46.47
CA GLY A 243 58.10 -46.93 46.30
C GLY A 243 58.97 -45.99 47.13
N LYS A 244 58.65 -44.68 47.15
CA LYS A 244 59.36 -43.70 47.98
C LYS A 244 59.18 -43.95 49.48
N ILE A 245 57.98 -44.29 49.93
CA ILE A 245 57.69 -44.64 51.33
C ILE A 245 58.52 -45.86 51.74
N ASN A 246 58.55 -46.92 50.93
CA ASN A 246 59.35 -48.12 51.21
C ASN A 246 60.85 -47.84 51.27
N ALA A 247 61.36 -46.99 50.36
CA ALA A 247 62.76 -46.56 50.38
C ALA A 247 63.08 -45.76 51.65
N ASN A 248 62.22 -44.82 52.04
CA ASN A 248 62.37 -44.05 53.27
C ASN A 248 62.30 -44.94 54.50
N GLN A 249 61.35 -45.88 54.57
CA GLN A 249 61.22 -46.84 55.67
C GLN A 249 62.51 -47.67 55.85
N SER A 250 63.11 -48.10 54.72
CA SER A 250 64.38 -48.83 54.72
C SER A 250 65.55 -47.96 55.19
N ALA A 251 65.60 -46.69 54.76
CA ALA A 251 66.62 -45.73 55.19
C ALA A 251 66.51 -45.42 56.68
N VAL A 252 65.30 -45.18 57.19
CA VAL A 252 65.02 -44.99 58.62
C VAL A 252 65.48 -46.20 59.43
N SER A 253 65.13 -47.41 58.99
CA SER A 253 65.56 -48.65 59.66
C SER A 253 67.09 -48.81 59.71
N LYS A 254 67.80 -48.44 58.63
CA LYS A 254 69.27 -48.41 58.62
C LYS A 254 69.83 -47.36 59.57
N ASN A 255 69.23 -46.17 59.60
CA ASN A 255 69.65 -45.10 60.50
C ASN A 255 69.44 -45.48 61.97
N SER A 256 68.29 -46.10 62.32
CA SER A 256 68.05 -46.64 63.67
C SER A 256 69.15 -47.63 64.07
N ARG A 257 69.48 -48.61 63.22
CA ARG A 257 70.59 -49.55 63.51
C ARG A 257 71.94 -48.85 63.69
N ARG A 258 72.22 -47.81 62.91
CA ARG A 258 73.46 -47.02 63.05
C ARG A 258 73.48 -46.26 64.38
N LEU A 259 72.34 -45.73 64.82
CA LEU A 259 72.22 -45.07 66.13
C LEU A 259 72.45 -46.07 67.26
N ASP A 260 71.82 -47.25 67.22
CA ASP A 260 72.00 -48.30 68.23
C ASP A 260 73.49 -48.72 68.36
N LEU A 261 74.17 -48.88 67.22
CA LEU A 261 75.61 -49.18 67.18
C LEU A 261 76.45 -48.02 67.73
N HIS A 262 76.08 -46.78 67.40
CA HIS A 262 76.79 -45.59 67.89
C HIS A 262 76.63 -45.43 69.40
N GLU A 263 75.43 -45.62 69.95
CA GLU A 263 75.18 -45.64 71.40
C GLU A 263 76.01 -46.73 72.09
N SER A 264 76.04 -47.94 71.52
CA SER A 264 76.85 -49.05 72.03
C SER A 264 78.36 -48.73 72.01
N TRP A 265 78.83 -48.10 70.93
CA TRP A 265 80.22 -47.68 70.80
C TRP A 265 80.59 -46.57 71.78
N GLN A 266 79.73 -45.56 71.96
CA GLN A 266 79.94 -44.50 72.95
C GLN A 266 80.07 -45.07 74.36
N LYS A 267 79.22 -46.05 74.71
CA LYS A 267 79.30 -46.75 76.00
C LYS A 267 80.64 -47.48 76.14
N MET A 268 81.03 -48.28 75.15
CA MET A 268 82.30 -49.02 75.17
C MET A 268 83.52 -48.09 75.22
N ALA A 269 83.50 -46.99 74.45
CA ALA A 269 84.56 -45.99 74.45
C ALA A 269 84.68 -45.33 75.83
N THR A 270 83.56 -44.98 76.45
CA THR A 270 83.51 -44.41 77.81
C THR A 270 84.06 -45.40 78.84
N ASP A 271 83.63 -46.66 78.81
CA ASP A 271 84.11 -47.70 79.72
C ASP A 271 85.62 -47.93 79.56
N ARG A 272 86.11 -47.98 78.31
CA ARG A 272 87.55 -48.10 78.01
C ARG A 272 88.33 -46.88 78.49
N MET A 273 87.82 -45.67 78.28
CA MET A 273 88.45 -44.45 78.77
C MET A 273 88.55 -44.44 80.30
N ASN A 274 87.48 -44.81 81.00
CA ASN A 274 87.48 -44.94 82.45
C ASN A 274 88.49 -46.00 82.92
N GLY A 275 88.56 -47.14 82.22
CA GLY A 275 89.56 -48.18 82.47
C GLY A 275 91.00 -47.70 82.28
N LEU A 276 91.28 -46.98 81.18
CA LEU A 276 92.59 -46.39 80.91
C LEU A 276 92.95 -45.32 81.96
N GLN A 277 92.01 -44.45 82.34
CA GLN A 277 92.25 -43.46 83.40
C GLN A 277 92.62 -44.14 84.72
N LYS A 278 91.94 -45.24 85.07
CA LYS A 278 92.26 -46.04 86.27
C LYS A 278 93.63 -46.69 86.17
N GLN A 279 93.96 -47.32 85.03
CA GLN A 279 95.28 -47.91 84.81
C GLN A 279 96.40 -46.87 84.86
N ILE A 280 96.21 -45.70 84.24
CA ILE A 280 97.18 -44.59 84.28
C ILE A 280 97.36 -44.10 85.72
N SER A 281 96.27 -43.97 86.49
CA SER A 281 96.34 -43.60 87.90
C SER A 281 97.13 -44.62 88.73
N ASN A 282 96.84 -45.92 88.53
CA ASN A 282 97.56 -47.01 89.19
C ASN A 282 99.05 -47.04 88.80
N ASN A 283 99.38 -46.96 87.51
CA ASN A 283 100.76 -46.91 87.05
C ASN A 283 101.51 -45.69 87.61
N ARG A 284 100.86 -44.51 87.64
CA ARG A 284 101.44 -43.32 88.28
C ARG A 284 101.68 -43.54 89.77
N LYS A 285 100.77 -44.21 90.48
CA LYS A 285 100.94 -44.59 91.89
C LYS A 285 102.14 -45.53 92.04
N GLU A 286 102.21 -46.60 91.26
CA GLU A 286 103.29 -47.60 91.31
C GLU A 286 104.66 -47.00 90.97
N ILE A 287 104.74 -46.14 89.94
CA ILE A 287 105.98 -45.42 89.59
C ILE A 287 106.41 -44.51 90.73
N ARG A 288 105.48 -43.78 91.37
CA ARG A 288 105.83 -42.92 92.51
C ARG A 288 106.32 -43.71 93.71
N GLU A 289 105.69 -44.86 94.00
CA GLU A 289 106.16 -45.77 95.05
C GLU A 289 107.53 -46.36 94.76
N SER A 290 107.76 -46.83 93.53
CA SER A 290 109.05 -47.36 93.06
C SER A 290 110.15 -46.30 93.14
N ALA A 291 109.86 -45.05 92.73
CA ALA A 291 110.82 -43.95 92.84
C ALA A 291 111.15 -43.61 94.30
N ALA A 292 110.16 -43.61 95.20
CA ALA A 292 110.37 -43.40 96.64
C ALA A 292 111.22 -44.53 97.25
N GLN A 293 110.96 -45.78 96.88
CA GLN A 293 111.75 -46.93 97.31
C GLN A 293 113.18 -46.87 96.79
N ASN A 294 113.37 -46.51 95.53
CA ASN A 294 114.72 -46.38 94.95
C ASN A 294 115.51 -45.26 95.63
N ALA A 295 114.86 -44.14 95.98
CA ALA A 295 115.47 -43.09 96.79
C ALA A 295 115.85 -43.61 98.20
N ALA A 296 115.00 -44.43 98.83
CA ALA A 296 115.29 -45.04 100.12
C ALA A 296 116.49 -46.00 100.03
N LEU A 297 116.52 -46.86 99.01
CA LEU A 297 117.60 -47.81 98.75
C LEU A 297 118.94 -47.11 98.47
N ALA A 298 118.91 -45.99 97.73
CA ALA A 298 120.10 -45.19 97.46
C ALA A 298 120.66 -44.50 98.71
N GLY A 299 119.81 -44.20 99.69
CA GLY A 299 120.21 -43.64 100.99
C GLY A 299 120.91 -44.64 101.92
N LEU A 300 120.96 -45.94 101.59
CA LEU A 300 121.63 -46.94 102.42
C LEU A 300 123.15 -46.80 102.37
N PHE A 301 123.74 -46.64 103.54
CA PHE A 301 125.17 -46.42 103.71
C PHE A 301 125.98 -47.67 103.36
N GLN A 302 127.17 -47.49 102.78
CA GLN A 302 128.03 -48.61 102.38
C GLN A 302 129.00 -48.98 103.52
N PRO A 303 129.36 -50.27 103.71
CA PRO A 303 130.38 -50.69 104.68
C PRO A 303 131.76 -50.04 104.42
N TYR A 304 132.28 -49.23 105.35
CA TYR A 304 133.63 -48.65 105.25
C TYR A 304 134.73 -49.53 105.89
N SER A 305 134.38 -50.45 106.79
CA SER A 305 135.36 -51.25 107.54
C SER A 305 135.46 -52.69 107.05
N VAL A 306 136.68 -53.17 106.81
CA VAL A 306 136.97 -54.56 106.41
C VAL A 306 136.67 -55.53 107.54
N GLY A 307 136.03 -56.66 107.21
CA GLY A 307 135.79 -57.77 108.13
C GLY A 307 134.61 -57.60 109.09
N LYS A 308 133.79 -56.54 108.98
CA LYS A 308 132.60 -56.31 109.83
C LYS A 308 131.30 -56.23 109.02
N PHE A 309 130.23 -56.78 109.60
CA PHE A 309 128.87 -56.69 109.08
C PHE A 309 128.26 -55.33 109.41
N ASN A 310 127.59 -54.69 108.44
CA ASN A 310 126.86 -53.44 108.64
C ASN A 310 125.38 -53.63 108.34
N ALA A 311 124.52 -53.14 109.22
CA ALA A 311 123.10 -53.00 108.98
C ALA A 311 122.78 -51.51 108.82
N THR A 312 122.01 -51.16 107.80
CA THR A 312 121.68 -49.80 107.43
C THR A 312 120.18 -49.70 107.19
N ALA A 313 119.60 -48.57 107.56
CA ALA A 313 118.21 -48.25 107.29
C ALA A 313 118.15 -46.82 106.75
N ALA A 314 117.33 -46.61 105.73
CA ALA A 314 117.18 -45.32 105.08
C ALA A 314 115.71 -45.08 104.72
N LEU A 315 115.31 -43.81 104.71
CA LEU A 315 113.98 -43.37 104.34
C LEU A 315 114.09 -42.61 103.03
N GLY A 316 113.18 -42.88 102.10
CA GLY A 316 113.11 -42.22 100.80
C GLY A 316 111.70 -41.72 100.54
N GLY A 317 111.59 -40.60 99.84
CA GLY A 317 110.30 -40.02 99.45
C GLY A 317 110.32 -39.53 98.01
N TYR A 318 109.20 -39.70 97.31
CA TYR A 318 109.00 -39.17 95.96
C TYR A 318 107.53 -38.76 95.76
N SER A 319 107.31 -37.48 95.44
CA SER A 319 105.98 -36.88 95.37
C SER A 319 105.18 -37.09 96.67
N ASP A 320 103.98 -37.68 96.62
CA ASP A 320 103.14 -37.99 97.77
C ASP A 320 103.42 -39.36 98.43
N LYS A 321 104.45 -40.09 97.97
CA LYS A 321 104.78 -41.43 98.45
C LYS A 321 106.08 -41.45 99.25
N GLN A 322 106.09 -42.25 100.31
CA GLN A 322 107.24 -42.48 101.18
C GLN A 322 107.54 -43.98 101.22
N ALA A 323 108.81 -44.32 101.37
CA ALA A 323 109.30 -45.68 101.43
C ALA A 323 110.43 -45.80 102.46
N VAL A 324 110.54 -46.99 103.04
CA VAL A 324 111.59 -47.35 103.99
C VAL A 324 112.43 -48.45 103.36
N ALA A 325 113.75 -48.29 103.41
CA ALA A 325 114.71 -49.29 103.00
C ALA A 325 115.53 -49.77 104.18
N VAL A 326 115.82 -51.06 104.21
CA VAL A 326 116.77 -51.68 105.13
C VAL A 326 117.73 -52.54 104.33
N GLY A 327 119.02 -52.45 104.64
CA GLY A 327 120.04 -53.19 103.93
C GLY A 327 121.17 -53.62 104.82
N ILE A 328 121.77 -54.74 104.45
CA ILE A 328 122.93 -55.31 105.08
C ILE A 328 124.11 -55.31 104.10
N GLY A 329 125.31 -55.12 104.61
CA GLY A 329 126.52 -55.13 103.79
C GLY A 329 127.70 -55.75 104.53
N TYR A 330 128.53 -56.46 103.78
CA TYR A 330 129.73 -57.11 104.29
C TYR A 330 130.90 -56.84 103.35
N ARG A 331 131.99 -56.28 103.89
CA ARG A 331 133.23 -56.02 103.16
C ARG A 331 134.21 -57.15 103.44
N PHE A 332 134.34 -58.06 102.47
CA PHE A 332 135.16 -59.25 102.56
C PHE A 332 136.66 -58.89 102.60
N THR A 333 137.07 -57.87 101.85
CA THR A 333 138.45 -57.35 101.76
C THR A 333 138.37 -55.86 101.39
N ASP A 334 139.45 -55.08 101.54
CA ASP A 334 139.48 -53.66 101.10
C ASP A 334 138.89 -53.48 99.70
N ASN A 335 139.16 -54.45 98.82
CA ASN A 335 138.79 -54.43 97.40
C ASN A 335 137.47 -55.13 97.06
N VAL A 336 136.79 -55.79 98.02
CA VAL A 336 135.58 -56.58 97.73
C VAL A 336 134.52 -56.36 98.79
N ALA A 337 133.37 -55.82 98.39
CA ALA A 337 132.21 -55.63 99.26
C ALA A 337 130.94 -56.18 98.62
N GLY A 338 130.10 -56.85 99.41
CA GLY A 338 128.75 -57.24 99.01
C GLY A 338 127.71 -56.46 99.83
N LYS A 339 126.62 -56.05 99.19
CA LYS A 339 125.45 -55.48 99.87
C LYS A 339 124.15 -56.08 99.35
N MET A 340 123.17 -56.14 100.23
CA MET A 340 121.80 -56.54 99.91
C MET A 340 120.84 -55.64 100.67
N ALA A 341 119.81 -55.13 99.99
CA ALA A 341 118.82 -54.26 100.59
C ALA A 341 117.42 -54.54 100.09
N VAL A 342 116.43 -54.25 100.92
CA VAL A 342 115.01 -54.33 100.61
C VAL A 342 114.35 -53.01 100.98
N ALA A 343 113.43 -52.55 100.15
CA ALA A 343 112.64 -51.36 100.41
C ALA A 343 111.16 -51.65 100.26
N ALA A 344 110.39 -51.17 101.21
CA ALA A 344 108.94 -51.24 101.22
C ALA A 344 108.38 -49.82 101.22
N GLY A 345 107.41 -49.55 100.36
CA GLY A 345 106.75 -48.25 100.31
C GLY A 345 105.37 -48.38 99.68
N GLY A 346 104.33 -48.02 100.43
CA GLY A 346 102.94 -48.25 100.02
C GLY A 346 102.62 -49.75 99.94
N ASP A 347 102.07 -50.19 98.80
CA ASP A 347 101.66 -51.58 98.56
C ASP A 347 102.73 -52.39 97.78
N SER A 348 103.90 -51.80 97.52
CA SER A 348 104.97 -52.41 96.74
C SER A 348 106.24 -52.60 97.57
N VAL A 349 107.02 -53.62 97.20
CA VAL A 349 108.32 -53.95 97.80
C VAL A 349 109.32 -54.15 96.67
N SER A 350 110.47 -53.51 96.77
CA SER A 350 111.61 -53.70 95.87
C SER A 350 112.83 -54.18 96.66
N TRP A 351 113.77 -54.79 95.97
CA TRP A 351 115.00 -55.28 96.57
C TRP A 351 116.16 -55.04 95.62
N ASN A 352 117.36 -54.86 96.17
CA ASN A 352 118.59 -54.80 95.42
C ASN A 352 119.67 -55.65 96.07
N THR A 353 120.60 -56.11 95.26
CA THR A 353 121.85 -56.69 95.72
C THR A 353 122.95 -56.22 94.77
N GLY A 354 124.14 -56.01 95.31
CA GLY A 354 125.26 -55.52 94.53
C GLY A 354 126.56 -55.96 95.17
N ILE A 355 127.55 -56.18 94.31
CA ILE A 355 128.92 -56.46 94.71
C ILE A 355 129.76 -55.31 94.15
N SER A 356 130.58 -54.70 95.00
CA SER A 356 131.57 -53.71 94.62
C SER A 356 132.94 -54.37 94.60
N LEU A 357 133.65 -54.19 93.50
CA LEU A 357 135.04 -54.58 93.33
C LEU A 357 135.84 -53.30 93.08
N GLU A 358 136.84 -53.03 93.93
CA GLU A 358 137.74 -51.89 93.79
C GLU A 358 139.11 -52.41 93.33
N PHE A 359 139.69 -51.82 92.29
CA PHE A 359 140.96 -52.23 91.69
C PHE A 359 142.01 -51.12 91.77
#